data_AF-A0AAU2X098-F1
#
_entry.id   AF-A0AAU2X098-F1
#
_cell.length_a   1.000
_cell.length_b   1.000
_cell.length_c   1.000
_cell.angle_alpha   90.00
_cell.angle_beta   90.00
_cell.angle_gamma   90.00
#
_symmetry.space_group_name_H-M   'P 1'
#
loop_
_entity.id
_entity.type
_entity.pdbx_description
1 polymer ?
#
loop_
_entity_poly.entity_id
_entity_poly.type
_entity_poly.pdbx_seq_one_letter_code
_entity_poly.pdbx_strand_id
1 'polypeptide(L)'
;MPAPRATPPWILDEVCTFCPSRLFGLGEFDVAARPDPQRWPWNPDRGLRLDAVTGVGVCVHPYDVGLPVGRYGSEGIAPDDAGWAEPRAEGDEDPAAADVRPAAVAHVPEALRRWRPHVRRDRMRRGAGRPSEKSSAQPPEQPEVPRGLVDAVPADADALGGWMADHLNSASPDEFPAVLGRVETAARVRHPDDVVVEALRRALAGG
;
A
#
# COMPACT_ATOMS: atom_id res chain seq x y z
N MET A 1 25.97 10.48 8.22
CA MET A 1 24.63 9.93 7.93
C MET A 1 23.86 9.98 9.24
N PRO A 2 22.71 10.65 9.32
CA PRO A 2 21.84 10.45 10.48
C PRO A 2 21.47 8.96 10.55
N ALA A 3 21.46 8.40 11.75
CA ALA A 3 21.05 7.01 11.93
C ALA A 3 19.62 6.82 11.38
N PRO A 4 19.28 5.65 10.80
CA PRO A 4 17.89 5.32 10.53
C PRO A 4 17.13 5.47 11.85
N ARG A 5 16.21 6.43 11.90
CA ARG A 5 15.35 6.60 13.06
C ARG A 5 14.40 5.41 13.06
N ALA A 6 14.50 4.59 14.11
CA ALA A 6 13.71 3.39 14.23
C ALA A 6 12.23 3.74 14.15
N THR A 7 11.52 3.07 13.25
CA THR A 7 10.06 3.03 13.26
C THR A 7 9.62 2.65 14.67
N PRO A 8 8.73 3.43 15.31
CA PRO A 8 8.23 3.08 16.63
C PRO A 8 7.62 1.67 16.65
N PRO A 9 7.80 0.89 17.73
CA PRO A 9 7.41 -0.52 17.79
C PRO A 9 5.90 -0.79 17.72
N TRP A 10 5.06 0.25 17.81
CA TRP A 10 3.60 0.16 17.70
C TRP A 10 3.05 0.50 16.31
N ILE A 11 3.90 0.95 15.38
CA ILE A 11 3.51 0.88 13.97
C ILE A 11 3.47 -0.59 13.63
N LEU A 12 2.25 -1.12 13.47
CA LEU A 12 2.01 -2.53 13.26
C LEU A 12 2.90 -3.05 12.12
N ASP A 13 3.42 -4.27 12.25
CA ASP A 13 4.17 -4.95 11.19
C ASP A 13 3.37 -5.05 9.86
N GLU A 14 2.07 -4.75 9.91
CA GLU A 14 1.12 -4.69 8.79
C GLU A 14 0.89 -3.27 8.20
N VAL A 15 1.81 -2.32 8.32
CA VAL A 15 1.71 -1.11 7.47
C VAL A 15 1.84 -1.49 6.00
N CYS A 16 0.95 -0.94 5.18
CA CYS A 16 0.95 -1.20 3.73
C CYS A 16 2.35 -1.00 3.13
N THR A 17 2.70 -1.82 2.13
CA THR A 17 4.03 -1.85 1.49
C THR A 17 4.52 -0.47 1.02
N PHE A 18 3.57 0.42 0.69
CA PHE A 18 3.81 1.73 0.12
C PHE A 18 3.60 2.87 1.11
N CYS A 19 3.57 2.56 2.41
CA CYS A 19 3.36 3.54 3.44
C CYS A 19 4.58 4.48 3.56
N PRO A 20 4.38 5.81 3.56
CA PRO A 20 5.46 6.75 3.79
C PRO A 20 6.14 6.60 5.17
N SER A 21 5.46 6.05 6.19
CA SER A 21 6.05 5.81 7.52
C SER A 21 7.19 4.78 7.52
N ARG A 22 7.32 3.98 6.45
CA ARG A 22 8.46 3.06 6.25
C ARG A 22 9.73 3.79 5.80
N LEU A 23 9.59 5.02 5.30
CA LEU A 23 10.67 5.81 4.71
C LEU A 23 10.96 7.10 5.48
N PHE A 24 9.93 7.65 6.13
CA PHE A 24 9.97 8.96 6.77
C PHE A 24 9.64 8.84 8.25
N GLY A 25 10.22 9.75 9.05
CA GLY A 25 9.87 9.89 10.45
C GLY A 25 8.47 10.47 10.66
N LEU A 26 8.00 10.40 11.89
CA LEU A 26 6.80 11.13 12.31
C LEU A 26 7.02 12.64 12.06
N GLY A 27 5.99 13.32 11.57
CA GLY A 27 6.12 14.73 11.20
C GLY A 27 6.68 15.00 9.80
N GLU A 28 7.12 13.97 9.06
CA GLU A 28 7.76 14.13 7.73
C GLU A 28 6.85 13.72 6.56
N PHE A 29 5.64 13.23 6.86
CA PHE A 29 4.61 12.86 5.88
C PHE A 29 3.23 13.29 6.36
N ASP A 30 2.29 13.49 5.45
CA ASP A 30 0.91 13.86 5.77
C ASP A 30 0.02 12.61 5.91
N VAL A 31 -1.09 12.75 6.62
CA VAL A 31 -2.10 11.71 6.78
C VAL A 31 -3.43 12.24 6.28
N ALA A 32 -3.99 11.58 5.28
CA ALA A 32 -5.28 11.92 4.67
C ALA A 32 -6.36 10.93 5.09
N ALA A 33 -7.60 11.42 5.21
CA ALA A 33 -8.75 10.60 5.59
C ALA A 33 -9.12 9.52 4.55
N ARG A 34 -8.86 9.81 3.27
CA ARG A 34 -9.24 8.96 2.12
C ARG A 34 -8.25 9.12 0.97
N PRO A 35 -8.13 8.14 0.05
CA PRO A 35 -7.40 8.32 -1.19
C PRO A 35 -8.11 9.31 -2.12
N ASP A 36 -7.34 10.23 -2.69
CA ASP A 36 -7.74 11.21 -3.70
C ASP A 36 -6.64 11.23 -4.77
N PRO A 37 -6.90 10.69 -5.97
CA PRO A 37 -5.89 10.62 -7.03
C PRO A 37 -5.58 11.97 -7.67
N GLN A 38 -6.42 12.99 -7.50
CA GLN A 38 -6.15 14.33 -8.01
C GLN A 38 -5.26 15.10 -7.04
N ARG A 39 -5.50 14.94 -5.74
CA ARG A 39 -4.77 15.69 -4.71
C ARG A 39 -3.49 14.98 -4.24
N TRP A 40 -3.51 13.66 -4.10
CA TRP A 40 -2.33 12.84 -3.77
C TRP A 40 -2.21 11.63 -4.70
N PRO A 41 -1.85 11.84 -5.98
CA PRO A 41 -1.66 10.77 -6.95
C PRO A 41 -0.59 9.78 -6.50
N TRP A 42 -0.74 8.55 -6.99
CA TRP A 42 0.30 7.54 -6.88
C TRP A 42 1.52 7.94 -7.72
N ASN A 43 2.71 7.94 -7.13
CA ASN A 43 3.96 8.17 -7.83
C ASN A 43 4.74 6.84 -7.92
N PRO A 44 4.84 6.20 -9.12
CA PRO A 44 5.51 4.92 -9.26
C PRO A 44 7.03 5.00 -9.09
N ASP A 45 7.65 6.16 -9.38
CA ASP A 45 9.09 6.35 -9.21
C ASP A 45 9.49 6.43 -7.73
N ARG A 46 8.57 6.90 -6.88
CA ARG A 46 8.75 7.00 -5.43
C ARG A 46 8.15 5.85 -4.65
N GLY A 47 7.25 5.08 -5.28
CA GLY A 47 6.55 3.98 -4.62
C GLY A 47 5.64 4.44 -3.48
N LEU A 48 5.08 5.65 -3.57
CA LEU A 48 4.20 6.24 -2.55
C LEU A 48 3.31 7.33 -3.16
N ARG A 49 2.29 7.77 -2.41
CA ARG A 49 1.44 8.91 -2.80
C ARG A 49 2.08 10.22 -2.40
N LEU A 50 2.00 11.22 -3.26
CA LEU A 50 2.56 12.55 -3.04
C LEU A 50 1.47 13.60 -3.12
N ASP A 51 1.42 14.54 -2.18
CA ASP A 51 0.59 15.73 -2.35
C ASP A 51 1.06 16.49 -3.60
N ALA A 52 0.14 16.74 -4.53
CA ALA A 52 0.44 17.31 -5.84
C ALA A 52 0.96 18.75 -5.76
N VAL A 53 0.71 19.46 -4.65
CA VAL A 53 1.15 20.84 -4.43
C VAL A 53 2.49 20.86 -3.71
N THR A 54 2.65 20.08 -2.65
CA THR A 54 3.83 20.17 -1.76
C THR A 54 4.90 19.12 -2.08
N GLY A 55 4.54 18.03 -2.75
CA GLY A 55 5.41 16.89 -3.01
C GLY A 55 5.75 16.07 -1.76
N VAL A 56 5.03 16.26 -0.66
CA VAL A 56 5.19 15.48 0.58
C VAL A 56 4.50 14.13 0.46
N GLY A 57 5.07 13.09 1.06
CA GLY A 57 4.46 11.77 1.11
C GLY A 57 3.14 11.78 1.90
N VAL A 58 2.12 11.07 1.41
CA VAL A 58 0.79 11.02 2.04
C VAL A 58 0.40 9.59 2.37
N CYS A 59 0.14 9.31 3.65
CA CYS A 59 -0.54 8.09 4.07
C CYS A 59 -2.06 8.31 3.98
N VAL A 60 -2.80 7.32 3.50
CA VAL A 60 -4.28 7.35 3.44
C VAL A 60 -4.94 6.42 4.46
N HIS A 61 -4.13 5.78 5.31
CA HIS A 61 -4.58 4.85 6.34
C HIS A 61 -4.17 5.38 7.73
N PRO A 62 -4.92 6.32 8.31
CA PRO A 62 -4.60 6.90 9.61
C PRO A 62 -4.49 5.85 10.73
N TYR A 63 -5.36 4.83 10.69
CA TYR A 63 -5.37 3.74 11.67
C TYR A 63 -4.09 2.91 11.62
N ASP A 64 -3.60 2.55 10.43
CA ASP A 64 -2.38 1.73 10.27
C ASP A 64 -1.12 2.44 10.76
N VAL A 65 -1.07 3.76 10.63
CA VAL A 65 0.08 4.57 11.10
C VAL A 65 -0.11 5.11 12.51
N GLY A 66 -1.28 4.89 13.12
CA GLY A 66 -1.62 5.40 14.46
C GLY A 66 -1.58 6.93 14.55
N LEU A 67 -1.91 7.65 13.47
CA LEU A 67 -1.90 9.11 13.43
C LEU A 67 -3.27 9.66 13.02
N PRO A 68 -3.74 10.75 13.66
CA PRO A 68 -4.88 11.50 13.16
C PRO A 68 -4.66 12.00 11.73
N VAL A 69 -5.75 12.35 11.06
CA VAL A 69 -5.68 13.03 9.76
C VAL A 69 -5.08 14.42 9.98
N GLY A 70 -4.01 14.74 9.26
CA GLY A 70 -3.24 15.96 9.49
C GLY A 70 -2.15 16.19 8.45
N ARG A 71 -1.75 17.46 8.33
CA ARG A 71 -0.72 17.93 7.40
C ARG A 71 0.64 18.07 8.09
N TYR A 72 1.16 16.97 8.60
CA TYR A 72 2.37 16.99 9.41
C TYR A 72 3.62 17.34 8.59
N GLY A 73 3.89 16.60 7.52
CA GLY A 73 5.06 16.80 6.67
C GLY A 73 5.01 18.10 5.88
N SER A 74 3.84 18.48 5.38
CA SER A 74 3.70 19.71 4.59
C SER A 74 3.68 20.98 5.44
N GLU A 75 3.23 20.91 6.68
CA GLU A 75 3.24 22.06 7.60
C GLU A 75 4.41 22.02 8.59
N GLY A 76 5.22 20.96 8.59
CA GLY A 76 6.33 20.78 9.53
C GLY A 76 5.87 20.59 10.98
N ILE A 77 4.65 20.11 11.17
CA ILE A 77 4.01 19.92 12.48
C ILE A 77 4.30 18.50 12.93
N ALA A 78 5.00 18.33 14.05
CA ALA A 78 5.04 17.03 14.71
C ALA A 78 3.66 16.75 15.33
N PRO A 79 3.10 15.54 15.18
CA PRO A 79 1.90 15.16 15.91
C PRO A 79 2.13 15.33 17.42
N ASP A 80 1.17 15.93 18.12
CA ASP A 80 1.23 16.12 19.56
C ASP A 80 1.22 14.77 20.27
N ASP A 81 1.99 14.67 21.36
CA ASP A 81 2.08 13.47 22.15
C ASP A 81 0.76 13.15 22.90
N ALA A 82 -0.14 14.11 22.98
CA ALA A 82 -1.45 13.97 23.61
C ALA A 82 -2.45 13.12 22.80
N GLY A 83 -2.19 12.89 21.50
CA GLY A 83 -3.04 12.05 20.64
C GLY A 83 -2.79 10.54 20.78
N TRP A 84 -1.72 10.14 21.50
CA TRP A 84 -1.30 8.75 21.69
C TRP A 84 -2.05 8.03 22.83
N ALA A 85 -3.32 8.34 23.06
CA ALA A 85 -4.09 7.48 23.96
C ALA A 85 -4.09 6.07 23.35
N GLU A 86 -3.60 5.08 24.11
CA GLU A 86 -3.86 3.66 23.85
C GLU A 86 -5.30 3.51 23.38
N PRO A 87 -5.62 2.63 22.41
CA PRO A 87 -6.99 2.49 21.92
C PRO A 87 -7.92 2.37 23.12
N ARG A 88 -8.68 3.44 23.37
CA ARG A 88 -9.63 3.53 24.47
C ARG A 88 -10.60 2.39 24.21
N ALA A 89 -10.63 1.41 25.11
CA ALA A 89 -11.66 0.40 25.14
C ALA A 89 -13.01 1.11 24.98
N GLU A 90 -13.82 0.63 24.05
CA GLU A 90 -15.06 1.25 23.58
C GLU A 90 -15.94 1.72 24.75
N GLY A 91 -16.26 3.01 24.79
CA GLY A 91 -17.17 3.61 25.76
C GLY A 91 -16.63 4.92 26.37
N ASP A 92 -17.05 6.05 25.81
CA ASP A 92 -17.51 7.26 26.52
C ASP A 92 -17.55 8.44 25.55
N GLU A 93 -18.60 9.23 25.71
CA GLU A 93 -19.09 10.25 24.81
C GLU A 93 -18.24 11.55 24.82
N ASP A 94 -18.26 12.24 23.67
CA ASP A 94 -17.66 13.54 23.35
C ASP A 94 -18.19 14.65 24.28
N PRO A 95 -17.30 15.54 24.77
CA PRO A 95 -17.58 16.92 24.40
C PRO A 95 -16.33 17.77 24.08
N ALA A 96 -16.51 18.50 22.99
CA ALA A 96 -16.15 19.91 22.81
C ALA A 96 -14.81 20.19 22.12
N ALA A 97 -14.97 20.60 20.86
CA ALA A 97 -14.09 21.47 20.13
C ALA A 97 -13.65 22.70 20.96
N ALA A 98 -12.34 23.00 20.94
CA ALA A 98 -11.84 24.32 21.25
C ALA A 98 -10.55 24.63 20.46
N ASP A 99 -10.68 25.66 19.60
CA ASP A 99 -9.67 26.63 19.16
C ASP A 99 -8.16 26.29 19.16
N VAL A 100 -7.55 26.32 17.98
CA VAL A 100 -6.11 26.64 17.84
C VAL A 100 -5.90 27.67 16.72
N ARG A 101 -5.44 28.87 17.12
CA ARG A 101 -4.95 29.96 16.25
C ARG A 101 -3.47 29.70 15.85
N PRO A 102 -2.96 30.31 14.75
CA PRO A 102 -1.75 29.85 14.09
C PRO A 102 -0.48 30.44 14.71
N ALA A 103 0.59 29.64 14.77
CA ALA A 103 1.94 30.10 15.12
C ALA A 103 2.93 29.79 13.99
N ALA A 104 3.52 30.88 13.49
CA ALA A 104 4.79 31.07 12.79
C ALA A 104 5.46 29.92 12.00
N VAL A 105 5.60 30.22 10.70
CA VAL A 105 6.44 29.62 9.66
C VAL A 105 7.82 29.16 10.15
N ALA A 106 8.15 27.90 9.88
CA ALA A 106 9.53 27.41 9.86
C ALA A 106 9.81 26.57 8.59
N HIS A 107 11.04 26.67 8.12
CA HIS A 107 11.53 26.31 6.80
C HIS A 107 11.34 24.83 6.37
N VAL A 108 11.04 24.64 5.08
CA VAL A 108 11.19 23.35 4.37
C VAL A 108 12.63 22.84 4.54
N PRO A 109 12.87 21.67 5.13
CA PRO A 109 14.21 21.14 5.33
C PRO A 109 14.93 20.87 3.99
N GLU A 110 16.18 21.31 3.89
CA GLU A 110 17.03 21.16 2.69
C GLU A 110 17.28 19.70 2.28
N ALA A 111 17.05 18.75 3.20
CA ALA A 111 17.11 17.31 2.95
C ALA A 111 16.15 16.85 1.84
N LEU A 112 14.98 17.48 1.70
CA LEU A 112 14.02 17.20 0.62
C LEU A 112 14.50 17.68 -0.76
N ARG A 113 15.45 18.63 -0.82
CA ARG A 113 15.98 19.17 -2.09
C ARG A 113 17.17 18.38 -2.63
N ARG A 114 17.89 17.63 -1.78
CA ARG A 114 19.22 17.08 -2.11
C ARG A 114 19.27 15.57 -2.34
N TRP A 115 18.17 14.85 -2.13
CA TRP A 115 18.21 13.39 -2.25
C TRP A 115 18.35 12.95 -3.71
N ARG A 116 19.52 12.39 -4.04
CA ARG A 116 19.80 11.70 -5.30
C ARG A 116 19.67 10.18 -5.08
N PRO A 117 19.10 9.45 -6.04
CA PRO A 117 18.76 8.05 -5.87
C PRO A 117 20.00 7.16 -5.73
N HIS A 118 20.04 6.36 -4.67
CA HIS A 118 20.79 5.11 -4.69
C HIS A 118 19.94 4.04 -5.39
N VAL A 119 19.99 4.04 -6.72
CA VAL A 119 19.67 2.84 -7.49
C VAL A 119 20.73 1.80 -7.13
N ARG A 120 20.34 0.68 -6.50
CA ARG A 120 21.17 -0.52 -6.42
C ARG A 120 21.35 -1.04 -7.85
N ARG A 121 22.36 -0.51 -8.54
CA ARG A 121 23.00 -1.14 -9.68
C ARG A 121 23.89 -2.25 -9.13
N ASP A 122 23.41 -3.49 -9.14
CA ASP A 122 24.34 -4.63 -9.23
C ASP A 122 23.67 -5.88 -9.81
N ARG A 123 23.63 -5.93 -11.13
CA ARG A 123 24.15 -7.05 -11.95
C ARG A 123 23.78 -6.80 -13.41
N MET A 124 24.75 -6.30 -14.18
CA MET A 124 25.02 -6.73 -15.57
C MET A 124 26.16 -5.88 -16.11
N ARG A 125 27.39 -6.37 -15.93
CA ARG A 125 28.52 -5.99 -16.77
C ARG A 125 29.26 -7.27 -17.14
N ARG A 126 28.85 -7.88 -18.26
CA ARG A 126 29.70 -8.64 -19.19
C ARG A 126 28.86 -9.01 -20.42
N GLY A 127 29.32 -8.58 -21.60
CA GLY A 127 28.73 -8.90 -22.90
C GLY A 127 28.41 -7.68 -23.73
N ALA A 128 29.41 -7.14 -24.42
CA ALA A 128 29.21 -6.09 -25.42
C ALA A 128 28.56 -6.68 -26.68
N GLY A 129 27.46 -6.07 -27.14
CA GLY A 129 26.80 -6.33 -28.41
C GLY A 129 25.98 -5.09 -28.83
N ARG A 130 26.09 -4.71 -30.09
CA ARG A 130 25.69 -3.44 -30.74
C ARG A 130 24.17 -3.11 -30.67
N PRO A 131 23.76 -1.85 -30.95
CA PRO A 131 22.39 -1.40 -30.77
C PRO A 131 21.49 -1.94 -31.89
N SER A 132 20.30 -2.40 -31.53
CA SER A 132 19.24 -2.66 -32.50
C SER A 132 17.93 -2.07 -31.99
N GLU A 133 17.33 -1.28 -32.86
CA GLU A 133 16.15 -0.47 -32.68
C GLU A 133 14.90 -1.32 -32.39
N LYS A 134 13.89 -0.67 -31.80
CA LYS A 134 12.49 -1.11 -31.62
C LYS A 134 12.26 -2.08 -30.46
N SER A 135 11.95 -1.51 -29.29
CA SER A 135 11.09 -2.19 -28.32
C SER A 135 9.97 -1.24 -27.95
N SER A 136 8.86 -1.37 -28.68
CA SER A 136 7.56 -0.91 -28.22
C SER A 136 7.30 -1.57 -26.88
N ALA A 137 7.17 -0.79 -25.81
CA ALA A 137 6.76 -1.30 -24.52
C ALA A 137 5.33 -1.83 -24.65
N GLN A 138 5.21 -3.15 -24.79
CA GLN A 138 3.94 -3.85 -24.69
C GLN A 138 3.51 -3.78 -23.20
N PRO A 139 2.26 -3.41 -22.88
CA PRO A 139 1.73 -3.52 -21.53
C PRO A 139 1.95 -4.94 -21.01
N PRO A 140 2.16 -5.17 -19.70
CA PRO A 140 2.32 -6.53 -19.18
C PRO A 140 1.10 -7.34 -19.62
N GLU A 141 1.34 -8.38 -20.42
CA GLU A 141 0.30 -9.34 -20.80
C GLU A 141 -0.25 -9.91 -19.50
N GLN A 142 -1.52 -9.62 -19.23
CA GLN A 142 -2.23 -10.27 -18.14
C GLN A 142 -2.13 -11.78 -18.41
N PRO A 143 -1.71 -12.60 -17.43
CA PRO A 143 -1.61 -14.03 -17.64
C PRO A 143 -2.99 -14.55 -18.07
N GLU A 144 -3.09 -15.00 -19.32
CA GLU A 144 -4.35 -15.50 -19.87
C GLU A 144 -4.83 -16.66 -19.00
N VAL A 145 -6.03 -16.52 -18.42
CA VAL A 145 -6.63 -17.59 -17.63
C VAL A 145 -6.94 -18.75 -18.59
N PRO A 146 -6.41 -19.97 -18.34
CA PRO A 146 -6.74 -21.11 -19.18
C PRO A 146 -8.25 -21.34 -19.17
N ARG A 147 -8.89 -21.44 -20.34
CA ARG A 147 -10.35 -21.63 -20.45
C ARG A 147 -10.86 -22.81 -19.60
N GLY A 148 -10.09 -23.90 -19.53
CA GLY A 148 -10.43 -25.06 -18.70
C GLY A 148 -10.51 -24.77 -17.20
N LEU A 149 -9.83 -23.73 -16.70
CA LEU A 149 -9.96 -23.30 -15.31
C LEU A 149 -11.30 -22.59 -15.07
N VAL A 150 -11.75 -21.76 -16.02
CA VAL A 150 -13.04 -21.05 -15.95
C VAL A 150 -14.21 -22.03 -15.98
N ASP A 151 -14.12 -23.05 -16.83
CA ASP A 151 -15.14 -24.09 -16.93
C ASP A 151 -15.23 -24.91 -15.63
N ALA A 152 -14.09 -25.10 -14.95
CA ALA A 152 -13.99 -25.81 -13.67
C ALA A 152 -14.47 -25.02 -12.45
N VAL A 153 -14.75 -23.72 -12.58
CA VAL A 153 -15.29 -22.90 -11.49
C VAL A 153 -16.70 -23.41 -11.13
N PRO A 154 -16.97 -23.77 -9.86
CA PRO A 154 -18.31 -24.18 -9.44
C PRO A 154 -19.35 -23.07 -9.70
N ALA A 155 -20.55 -23.44 -10.14
CA ALA A 155 -21.65 -22.47 -10.29
C ALA A 155 -22.26 -22.05 -8.94
N ASP A 156 -22.11 -22.90 -7.92
CA ASP A 156 -22.60 -22.67 -6.57
C ASP A 156 -21.58 -21.86 -5.76
N ALA A 157 -22.06 -20.79 -5.10
CA ALA A 157 -21.26 -19.89 -4.28
C ALA A 157 -20.72 -20.59 -3.03
N ASP A 158 -21.46 -21.54 -2.46
CA ASP A 158 -21.04 -22.27 -1.26
C ASP A 158 -19.89 -23.25 -1.57
N ALA A 159 -19.87 -23.80 -2.79
CA ALA A 159 -18.79 -24.67 -3.26
C ALA A 159 -17.52 -23.91 -3.71
N LEU A 160 -17.62 -22.60 -3.96
CA LEU A 160 -16.52 -21.79 -4.49
C LEU A 160 -15.33 -21.71 -3.54
N GLY A 161 -15.59 -21.57 -2.23
CA GLY A 161 -14.53 -21.48 -1.21
C GLY A 161 -13.68 -22.74 -1.13
N GLY A 162 -14.30 -23.92 -1.17
CA GLY A 162 -13.59 -25.20 -1.18
C GLY A 162 -12.74 -25.38 -2.43
N TRP A 163 -13.29 -25.03 -3.60
CA TRP A 163 -12.54 -25.07 -4.85
C TRP A 163 -11.31 -24.14 -4.85
N MET A 164 -11.44 -22.91 -4.33
CA MET A 164 -10.31 -21.98 -4.21
C MET A 164 -9.25 -22.54 -3.25
N ALA A 165 -9.65 -23.09 -2.11
CA ALA A 165 -8.74 -23.68 -1.14
C ALA A 165 -7.95 -24.85 -1.75
N ASP A 166 -8.60 -25.74 -2.50
CA ASP A 166 -7.93 -26.89 -3.15
C ASP A 166 -6.81 -26.46 -4.11
N HIS A 167 -7.07 -25.43 -4.94
CA HIS A 167 -6.06 -24.89 -5.86
C HIS A 167 -4.92 -24.18 -5.12
N LEU A 168 -5.24 -23.39 -4.10
CA LEU A 168 -4.24 -22.66 -3.32
C LEU A 168 -3.34 -23.60 -2.50
N ASN A 169 -3.92 -24.65 -1.91
CA ASN A 169 -3.19 -25.66 -1.13
C ASN A 169 -2.30 -26.56 -2.00
N SER A 170 -2.61 -26.68 -3.30
CA SER A 170 -1.80 -27.43 -4.27
C SER A 170 -0.64 -26.60 -4.84
N ALA A 171 -0.62 -25.28 -4.62
CA ALA A 171 0.41 -24.38 -5.13
C ALA A 171 1.67 -24.41 -4.26
N SER A 172 2.85 -24.40 -4.89
CA SER A 172 4.08 -24.11 -4.15
C SER A 172 4.13 -22.63 -3.71
N PRO A 173 4.94 -22.27 -2.69
CA PRO A 173 5.03 -20.88 -2.22
C PRO A 173 5.41 -19.87 -3.31
N ASP A 174 6.28 -20.26 -4.25
CA ASP A 174 6.71 -19.41 -5.36
C ASP A 174 5.60 -19.25 -6.43
N GLU A 175 4.70 -20.22 -6.55
CA GLU A 175 3.58 -20.22 -7.51
C GLU A 175 2.31 -19.59 -6.94
N PHE A 176 2.19 -19.51 -5.61
CA PHE A 176 1.00 -19.07 -4.90
C PHE A 176 0.41 -17.75 -5.42
N PRO A 177 1.20 -16.65 -5.62
CA PRO A 177 0.64 -15.40 -6.12
C PRO A 177 0.04 -15.54 -7.53
N ALA A 178 0.66 -16.36 -8.38
CA ALA A 178 0.21 -16.58 -9.73
C ALA A 178 -1.04 -17.48 -9.77
N VAL A 179 -1.12 -18.49 -8.89
CA VAL A 179 -2.32 -19.34 -8.73
C VAL A 179 -3.48 -18.50 -8.20
N LEU A 180 -3.26 -17.71 -7.15
CA LEU A 180 -4.27 -16.81 -6.57
C LEU A 180 -4.87 -15.88 -7.61
N GLY A 181 -4.04 -15.19 -8.40
CA GLY A 181 -4.52 -14.29 -9.46
C GLY A 181 -5.32 -15.03 -10.54
N ARG A 182 -4.93 -16.25 -10.91
CA ARG A 182 -5.67 -17.05 -11.90
C ARG A 182 -7.01 -17.54 -11.39
N VAL A 183 -7.08 -18.05 -10.15
CA VAL A 183 -8.34 -18.55 -9.56
C VAL A 183 -9.31 -17.41 -9.28
N GLU A 184 -8.82 -16.26 -8.83
CA GLU A 184 -9.64 -15.05 -8.64
C GLU A 184 -10.22 -14.58 -9.98
N THR A 185 -9.36 -14.44 -11.00
CA THR A 185 -9.80 -14.00 -12.33
C THR A 185 -10.80 -14.97 -12.94
N ALA A 186 -10.57 -16.29 -12.81
CA ALA A 186 -11.51 -17.31 -13.26
C ALA A 186 -12.87 -17.21 -12.54
N ALA A 187 -12.86 -17.02 -11.22
CA ALA A 187 -14.07 -16.92 -10.42
C ALA A 187 -14.91 -15.69 -10.77
N ARG A 188 -14.27 -14.54 -10.99
CA ARG A 188 -14.93 -13.27 -11.41
C ARG A 188 -15.65 -13.37 -12.75
N VAL A 189 -15.33 -14.34 -13.61
CA VAL A 189 -16.08 -14.57 -14.86
C VAL A 189 -17.49 -15.10 -14.59
N ARG A 190 -17.71 -15.81 -13.46
CA ARG A 190 -18.96 -16.53 -13.19
C ARG A 190 -19.69 -16.05 -11.93
N HIS A 191 -19.00 -15.33 -11.06
CA HIS A 191 -19.51 -14.85 -9.78
C HIS A 191 -19.31 -13.35 -9.63
N PRO A 192 -20.20 -12.66 -8.91
CA PRO A 192 -20.00 -11.26 -8.56
C PRO A 192 -18.84 -11.10 -7.57
N ASP A 193 -18.24 -9.90 -7.56
CA ASP A 193 -17.02 -9.60 -6.80
C ASP A 193 -17.14 -9.87 -5.29
N ASP A 194 -18.30 -9.59 -4.69
CA ASP A 194 -18.56 -9.81 -3.27
C ASP A 194 -18.53 -11.30 -2.89
N VAL A 195 -19.10 -12.16 -3.73
CA VAL A 195 -19.07 -13.63 -3.56
C VAL A 195 -17.64 -14.15 -3.69
N VAL A 196 -16.87 -13.64 -4.66
CA VAL A 196 -15.46 -14.03 -4.86
C VAL A 196 -14.61 -13.66 -3.65
N VAL A 197 -14.74 -12.43 -3.12
CA VAL A 197 -13.98 -11.96 -1.96
C VAL A 197 -14.31 -12.77 -0.71
N GLU A 198 -15.58 -13.08 -0.48
CA GLU A 198 -16.01 -13.89 0.66
C GLU A 198 -15.52 -15.34 0.55
N ALA A 199 -15.55 -15.92 -0.64
CA ALA A 199 -14.97 -17.25 -0.89
C ALA A 199 -13.45 -17.29 -0.66
N LEU A 200 -12.72 -16.28 -1.12
CA LEU A 200 -11.28 -16.12 -0.87
C LEU A 200 -10.98 -16.00 0.63
N ARG A 201 -11.77 -15.19 1.36
CA ARG A 201 -11.63 -15.05 2.81
C ARG A 201 -11.77 -16.39 3.52
N ARG A 202 -12.77 -17.20 3.14
CA ARG A 202 -12.98 -18.55 3.70
C ARG A 202 -11.83 -19.50 3.34
N ALA A 203 -11.38 -19.49 2.09
CA ALA A 203 -10.29 -20.33 1.63
C ALA A 203 -8.97 -20.07 2.37
N LEU A 204 -8.66 -18.80 2.65
CA LEU A 204 -7.44 -18.40 3.36
C LEU A 204 -7.52 -18.56 4.88
N ALA A 205 -8.73 -18.53 5.46
CA ALA A 205 -8.93 -18.73 6.89
C ALA A 205 -8.95 -20.21 7.32
N GLY A 206 -9.11 -21.14 6.37
CA GLY A 206 -9.25 -22.58 6.62
C GLY A 206 -7.99 -23.43 6.34
N GLY A 207 -6.82 -22.79 6.20
CA GLY A 207 -5.52 -23.46 5.99
C GLY A 207 -4.77 -23.79 7.28
#